data_AF-A0A523AP67-F1
#
_entry.id   AF-A0A523AP67-F1
#
_cell.length_a   1.000
_cell.length_b   1.000
_cell.length_c   1.000
_cell.angle_alpha   90.00
_cell.angle_beta   90.00
_cell.angle_gamma   90.00
#
_symmetry.space_group_name_H-M   'P 1'
#
loop_
_entity.id
_entity.type
_entity.pdbx_description
1 polymer ?
#
loop_
_entity_poly.entity_id
_entity_poly.type
_entity_poly.pdbx_seq_one_letter_code
_entity_poly.pdbx_strand_id
1 'polypeptide(L)'
;MPANLPPEYFKAEQRYLQAKTLEEKIQATQELIRIAPKHKGTEKLLRMLKQRLAKLRRELEERERRRGGGGPSFAVKKEGCAQVALVGLPNSGKSTLLRKLTNARPEVADYPFTTRFPVPGMMDYEDVQVQLVEIPSIVEGSSWGRGLGAQPLSAARNADVIALVLDASSHPLQQLEILVKELEESGVRLNRSPPKVTI
;
A
#
# COMPACT_ATOMS: atom_id res chain seq x y z
N MET A 1 43.75 0.93 12.02
CA MET A 1 43.39 1.72 13.22
C MET A 1 41.89 1.60 13.41
N PRO A 2 41.38 1.31 14.62
CA PRO A 2 39.94 1.40 14.87
C PRO A 2 39.49 2.84 14.58
N ALA A 3 38.43 2.98 13.78
CA ALA A 3 37.89 4.29 13.46
C ALA A 3 37.27 4.92 14.72
N ASN A 4 37.51 6.20 14.96
CA ASN A 4 36.87 6.93 16.04
C ASN A 4 35.39 7.16 15.66
N LEU A 5 34.48 6.52 16.38
CA LEU A 5 33.04 6.62 16.12
C LEU A 5 32.41 7.68 17.04
N PRO A 6 31.51 8.53 16.52
CA PRO A 6 30.90 9.59 17.32
C PRO A 6 30.00 9.01 18.43
N PRO A 7 29.79 9.71 19.57
CA PRO A 7 28.92 9.25 20.65
C PRO A 7 27.49 8.88 20.21
N GLU A 8 26.99 9.58 19.20
CA GLU A 8 25.68 9.33 18.58
C GLU A 8 25.59 7.94 17.94
N TYR A 9 26.70 7.43 17.41
CA TYR A 9 26.77 6.09 16.81
C TYR A 9 26.44 5.03 17.85
N PHE A 10 27.03 5.12 19.05
CA PHE A 10 26.80 4.16 20.12
C PHE A 10 25.36 4.21 20.65
N LYS A 11 24.72 5.39 20.63
CA LYS A 11 23.28 5.51 20.95
C LYS A 11 22.40 4.81 19.91
N ALA A 12 22.68 5.01 18.63
CA ALA A 12 21.98 4.32 17.54
C ALA A 12 22.23 2.80 17.58
N GLU A 13 23.41 2.38 18.00
CA GLU A 13 23.76 0.96 18.19
C GLU A 13 22.98 0.34 19.35
N GLN A 14 22.86 1.03 20.48
CA GLN A 14 22.00 0.58 21.57
C GLN A 14 20.53 0.48 21.15
N ARG A 15 20.01 1.45 20.37
CA ARG A 15 18.65 1.37 19.82
C ARG A 15 18.48 0.14 18.94
N TYR A 16 19.47 -0.18 18.10
CA TYR A 16 19.45 -1.40 17.30
C TYR A 16 19.41 -2.68 18.16
N LEU A 17 20.16 -2.71 19.27
CA LEU A 17 20.19 -3.85 20.19
C LEU A 17 18.88 -4.01 20.98
N GLN A 18 18.24 -2.89 21.34
CA GLN A 18 16.98 -2.87 22.07
C GLN A 18 15.75 -3.05 21.17
N ALA A 19 15.91 -2.88 19.86
CA ALA A 19 14.83 -2.98 18.88
C ALA A 19 14.17 -4.38 18.91
N LYS A 20 12.85 -4.39 19.11
CA LYS A 20 12.02 -5.59 19.19
C LYS A 20 11.42 -5.96 17.85
N THR A 21 11.28 -5.00 16.94
CA THR A 21 10.67 -5.20 15.61
C THR A 21 11.70 -5.11 14.48
N LEU A 22 11.34 -5.61 13.29
CA LEU A 22 12.23 -5.52 12.12
C LEU A 22 12.32 -4.08 11.61
N GLU A 23 11.22 -3.34 11.72
CA GLU A 23 11.07 -1.93 11.37
C GLU A 23 11.99 -1.05 12.23
N GLU A 24 12.00 -1.26 13.55
CA GLU A 24 12.91 -0.57 14.47
C GLU A 24 14.37 -0.91 14.15
N LYS A 25 14.69 -2.16 13.83
CA LYS A 25 16.05 -2.58 13.42
C LYS A 25 16.48 -1.94 12.11
N ILE A 26 15.58 -1.81 11.14
CA ILE A 26 15.83 -1.13 9.86
C ILE A 26 16.13 0.35 10.12
N GLN A 27 15.29 1.03 10.91
CA GLN A 27 15.44 2.44 11.23
C GLN A 27 16.77 2.70 11.96
N ALA A 28 17.09 1.91 12.98
CA ALA A 28 18.35 2.03 13.69
C ALA A 28 19.57 1.73 12.79
N THR A 29 19.47 0.76 11.87
CA THR A 29 20.55 0.48 10.91
C THR A 29 20.74 1.62 9.90
N GLN A 30 19.66 2.28 9.46
CA GLN A 30 19.75 3.47 8.61
C GLN A 30 20.41 4.64 9.35
N GLU A 31 20.06 4.83 10.63
CA GLU A 31 20.66 5.83 11.51
C GLU A 31 22.17 5.57 11.68
N LEU A 32 22.58 4.32 11.91
CA LEU A 32 23.98 3.91 11.98
C LEU A 32 24.76 4.23 10.70
N ILE A 33 24.19 3.97 9.51
CA ILE A 33 24.83 4.30 8.22
C ILE A 33 24.97 5.81 8.04
N ARG A 34 23.99 6.58 8.53
CA ARG A 34 23.98 8.04 8.42
C ARG A 34 25.06 8.68 9.29
N ILE A 35 25.23 8.17 10.50
CA ILE A 35 26.16 8.69 11.52
C ILE A 35 27.60 8.19 11.29
N ALA A 36 27.77 6.98 10.74
CA ALA A 36 29.09 6.40 10.50
C ALA A 36 29.95 7.33 9.62
N PRO A 37 31.20 7.63 10.03
CA PRO A 37 32.13 8.41 9.22
C PRO A 37 32.31 7.79 7.83
N LYS A 38 32.46 8.61 6.78
CA LYS A 38 32.57 8.13 5.38
C LYS A 38 33.98 8.35 4.83
N HIS A 39 34.93 7.58 5.35
CA HIS A 39 36.33 7.60 4.90
C HIS A 39 36.91 6.19 4.85
N LYS A 40 38.13 6.06 4.32
CA LYS A 40 38.81 4.78 4.06
C LYS A 40 38.90 3.85 5.29
N GLY A 41 38.91 4.41 6.50
CA GLY A 41 38.98 3.67 7.76
C GLY A 41 37.68 2.98 8.18
N THR A 42 36.53 3.37 7.62
CA THR A 42 35.20 2.87 7.96
C THR A 42 34.50 2.16 6.80
N GLU A 43 35.17 1.96 5.66
CA GLU A 43 34.59 1.29 4.49
C GLU A 43 34.05 -0.11 4.81
N LYS A 44 34.80 -0.89 5.59
CA LYS A 44 34.36 -2.23 6.03
C LYS A 44 33.10 -2.14 6.89
N LEU A 45 33.02 -1.15 7.79
CA LEU A 45 31.85 -0.92 8.65
C LEU A 45 30.63 -0.54 7.82
N LEU A 46 30.77 0.42 6.91
CA LEU A 46 29.69 0.86 6.03
C LEU A 46 29.18 -0.28 5.13
N ARG A 47 30.08 -1.11 4.61
CA ARG A 47 29.72 -2.30 3.84
C ARG A 47 28.89 -3.27 4.68
N MET A 48 29.33 -3.56 5.91
CA MET A 48 28.61 -4.44 6.83
C MET A 48 27.22 -3.89 7.17
N LEU A 49 27.11 -2.59 7.48
CA LEU A 49 25.83 -1.94 7.78
C LEU A 49 24.87 -1.93 6.58
N LYS A 50 25.37 -1.69 5.36
CA LYS A 50 24.56 -1.76 4.13
C LYS A 50 24.08 -3.19 3.85
N GLN A 51 24.93 -4.19 4.03
CA GLN A 51 24.55 -5.59 3.90
C GLN A 51 23.50 -6.00 4.96
N ARG A 52 23.67 -5.54 6.20
CA ARG A 52 22.69 -5.71 7.27
C ARG A 52 21.34 -5.09 6.90
N LEU A 53 21.33 -3.85 6.41
CA LEU A 53 20.11 -3.17 5.96
C LEU A 53 19.41 -3.93 4.83
N ALA A 54 20.16 -4.40 3.83
CA ALA A 54 19.61 -5.19 2.73
C ALA A 54 18.97 -6.50 3.23
N LYS A 55 19.65 -7.20 4.15
CA LYS A 55 19.13 -8.44 4.76
C LYS A 55 17.84 -8.18 5.55
N LEU A 56 17.82 -7.15 6.41
CA LEU A 56 16.65 -6.80 7.21
C LEU A 56 15.44 -6.40 6.36
N ARG A 57 15.67 -5.65 5.28
CA ARG A 57 14.61 -5.29 4.32
C ARG A 57 14.02 -6.52 3.63
N ARG A 58 14.89 -7.43 3.15
CA ARG A 58 14.46 -8.68 2.53
C ARG A 58 13.71 -9.57 3.51
N GLU A 59 14.14 -9.63 4.76
CA GLU A 59 13.47 -10.42 5.80
C GLU A 59 12.10 -9.84 6.16
N LEU A 60 11.95 -8.52 6.19
CA LEU A 60 10.65 -7.86 6.36
C LEU A 60 9.72 -8.19 5.20
N GLU A 61 10.21 -8.06 3.96
CA GLU A 61 9.46 -8.40 2.74
C GLU A 61 9.05 -9.88 2.69
N GLU A 62 9.96 -10.80 3.04
CA GLU A 62 9.65 -12.23 3.15
C GLU A 62 8.65 -12.53 4.27
N ARG A 63 8.72 -11.81 5.40
CA ARG A 63 7.77 -11.94 6.51
C ARG A 63 6.39 -11.41 6.14
N GLU A 64 6.32 -10.31 5.40
CA GLU A 64 5.08 -9.77 4.83
C GLU A 64 4.48 -10.74 3.81
N ARG A 65 5.32 -11.32 2.93
CA ARG A 65 4.91 -12.32 1.95
C ARG A 65 4.42 -13.63 2.60
N ARG A 66 5.08 -14.09 3.67
CA ARG A 66 4.65 -15.27 4.45
C ARG A 66 3.41 -15.01 5.29
N ARG A 67 3.23 -13.79 5.82
CA ARG A 67 1.96 -13.34 6.42
C ARG A 67 0.83 -13.26 5.38
N GLY A 68 1.15 -13.10 4.10
CA GLY A 68 0.22 -13.19 2.97
C GLY A 68 -0.39 -14.59 2.73
N GLY A 69 0.00 -15.62 3.49
CA GLY A 69 -0.59 -16.96 3.41
C GLY A 69 -1.82 -17.20 4.30
N GLY A 70 -2.21 -16.24 5.16
CA GLY A 70 -3.32 -16.44 6.10
C GLY A 70 -3.88 -15.19 6.78
N GLY A 71 -3.56 -13.99 6.29
CA GLY A 71 -4.23 -12.75 6.69
C GLY A 71 -5.42 -12.42 5.79
N PRO A 72 -6.33 -11.51 6.18
CA PRO A 72 -7.40 -11.04 5.30
C PRO A 72 -6.82 -10.57 3.97
N SER A 73 -7.23 -11.24 2.90
CA SER A 73 -6.77 -10.93 1.56
C SER A 73 -7.38 -9.60 1.11
N PHE A 74 -6.59 -8.78 0.42
CA PHE A 74 -7.15 -7.68 -0.39
C PHE A 74 -8.02 -8.22 -1.53
N ALA A 75 -7.96 -9.52 -1.83
CA ALA A 75 -8.88 -10.16 -2.75
C ALA A 75 -10.25 -10.33 -2.08
N VAL A 76 -11.16 -9.42 -2.40
CA VAL A 76 -12.59 -9.59 -2.14
C VAL A 76 -13.14 -10.60 -3.14
N LYS A 77 -13.71 -11.69 -2.63
CA LYS A 77 -14.39 -12.70 -3.45
C LYS A 77 -15.52 -12.03 -4.22
N LYS A 78 -15.58 -12.28 -5.54
CA LYS A 78 -16.66 -11.79 -6.39
C LYS A 78 -17.99 -12.44 -6.00
N GLU A 79 -19.02 -11.61 -5.87
CA GLU A 79 -20.40 -11.99 -5.59
C GLU A 79 -21.33 -11.20 -6.51
N GLY A 80 -22.54 -11.72 -6.76
CA GLY A 80 -23.50 -11.09 -7.67
C GLY A 80 -23.14 -11.23 -9.15
N CYS A 81 -23.67 -10.33 -9.98
CA CYS A 81 -23.49 -10.34 -11.44
C CYS A 81 -22.24 -9.58 -11.90
N ALA A 82 -21.76 -8.62 -11.10
CA ALA A 82 -20.56 -7.84 -11.39
C ALA A 82 -19.97 -7.26 -10.09
N GLN A 83 -18.65 -7.07 -10.08
CA GLN A 83 -17.92 -6.38 -9.01
C GLN A 83 -17.38 -5.03 -9.50
N VAL A 84 -17.70 -3.95 -8.79
CA VAL A 84 -17.25 -2.58 -9.08
C VAL A 84 -16.32 -2.10 -7.97
N ALA A 85 -15.07 -1.77 -8.31
CA ALA A 85 -14.13 -1.16 -7.37
C ALA A 85 -14.30 0.36 -7.34
N LEU A 86 -14.63 0.92 -6.17
CA LEU A 86 -14.67 2.36 -5.93
C LEU A 86 -13.27 2.86 -5.59
N VAL A 87 -12.71 3.73 -6.45
CA VAL A 87 -11.34 4.22 -6.35
C VAL A 87 -11.32 5.74 -6.33
N GLY A 88 -10.53 6.34 -5.44
CA GLY A 88 -10.54 7.78 -5.24
C GLY A 88 -9.61 8.22 -4.12
N LEU A 89 -9.27 9.51 -4.11
CA LEU A 89 -8.43 10.11 -3.07
C LEU A 89 -9.12 10.10 -1.70
N PRO A 90 -8.38 10.31 -0.59
CA PRO A 90 -9.00 10.54 0.71
C PRO A 90 -10.06 11.64 0.64
N ASN A 91 -11.15 11.49 1.39
CA ASN A 91 -12.27 12.42 1.44
C ASN A 91 -13.05 12.63 0.13
N SER A 92 -12.83 11.83 -0.93
CA SER A 92 -13.60 11.95 -2.18
C SER A 92 -15.07 11.50 -2.09
N GLY A 93 -15.50 10.98 -0.94
CA GLY A 93 -16.88 10.53 -0.71
C GLY A 93 -17.16 9.06 -1.00
N LYS A 94 -16.14 8.23 -1.27
CA LYS A 94 -16.29 6.77 -1.53
C LYS A 94 -17.15 6.03 -0.51
N SER A 95 -16.84 6.13 0.77
CA SER A 95 -17.58 5.40 1.81
C SER A 95 -19.02 5.89 1.95
N THR A 96 -19.26 7.18 1.70
CA THR A 96 -20.62 7.74 1.65
C THR A 96 -21.40 7.18 0.47
N LEU A 97 -20.76 7.08 -0.70
CA LEU A 97 -21.35 6.49 -1.89
C LEU A 97 -21.68 5.01 -1.67
N LEU A 98 -20.74 4.22 -1.14
CA LEU A 98 -20.94 2.81 -0.83
C LEU A 98 -22.16 2.62 0.09
N ARG A 99 -22.21 3.34 1.22
CA ARG A 99 -23.31 3.24 2.21
C ARG A 99 -24.66 3.68 1.66
N LYS A 100 -24.70 4.62 0.71
CA LYS A 100 -25.95 5.09 0.11
C LYS A 100 -26.49 4.13 -0.94
N LEU A 101 -25.60 3.50 -1.70
CA LEU A 101 -25.96 2.61 -2.80
C LEU A 101 -26.19 1.17 -2.35
N THR A 102 -25.66 0.79 -1.20
CA THR A 102 -25.77 -0.58 -0.70
C THR A 102 -26.66 -0.61 0.53
N ASN A 103 -27.34 -1.73 0.74
CA ASN A 103 -27.94 -2.05 2.05
C ASN A 103 -26.87 -2.43 3.08
N ALA A 104 -25.58 -2.28 2.75
CA ALA A 104 -24.49 -2.59 3.65
C ALA A 104 -24.51 -1.60 4.81
N ARG A 105 -24.90 -2.10 5.98
CA ARG A 105 -24.35 -1.60 7.23
C ARG A 105 -22.92 -2.14 7.24
N PRO A 106 -21.87 -1.31 7.03
CA PRO A 106 -20.52 -1.83 7.16
C PRO A 106 -20.45 -2.39 8.57
N GLU A 107 -20.34 -3.71 8.70
CA GLU A 107 -19.99 -4.29 9.98
C GLU A 107 -18.69 -3.58 10.35
N VAL A 108 -18.75 -2.82 11.45
CA VAL A 108 -17.54 -2.34 12.08
C VAL A 108 -16.84 -3.61 12.48
N ALA A 109 -15.99 -4.14 11.60
CA ALA A 109 -15.12 -5.23 11.96
C ALA A 109 -14.34 -4.70 13.16
N ASP A 110 -14.52 -5.32 14.33
CA ASP A 110 -14.01 -4.91 15.64
C ASP A 110 -12.48 -4.95 15.75
N TYR A 111 -11.77 -4.74 14.65
CA TYR A 111 -10.34 -4.52 14.61
C TYR A 111 -10.10 -3.02 14.53
N PRO A 112 -9.37 -2.42 15.47
CA PRO A 112 -8.89 -1.06 15.29
C PRO A 112 -8.13 -1.02 13.95
N PHE A 113 -8.21 0.09 13.19
CA PHE A 113 -7.53 0.31 11.89
C PHE A 113 -8.26 -0.13 10.58
N THR A 114 -9.59 -0.12 10.51
CA THR A 114 -10.37 -0.65 9.37
C THR A 114 -10.25 0.06 8.00
N THR A 115 -9.51 1.15 7.83
CA THR A 115 -9.21 1.70 6.49
C THR A 115 -8.05 0.99 5.77
N ARG A 116 -7.65 -0.19 6.23
CA ARG A 116 -6.53 -0.95 5.65
C ARG A 116 -6.95 -2.05 4.69
N PHE A 117 -8.24 -2.36 4.58
CA PHE A 117 -8.75 -3.45 3.74
C PHE A 117 -9.92 -2.98 2.87
N PRO A 118 -10.16 -3.61 1.71
CA PRO A 118 -11.32 -3.28 0.89
C PRO A 118 -12.64 -3.65 1.59
N VAL A 119 -13.66 -2.82 1.42
CA VAL A 119 -14.97 -3.00 2.06
C VAL A 119 -16.01 -3.33 0.99
N PRO A 120 -16.54 -4.56 0.93
CA PRO A 120 -17.63 -4.91 0.02
C PRO A 120 -18.99 -4.44 0.54
N GLY A 121 -19.91 -4.19 -0.38
CA GLY A 121 -21.34 -3.99 -0.12
C GLY A 121 -22.17 -4.35 -1.34
N MET A 122 -23.35 -4.94 -1.11
CA MET A 122 -24.26 -5.35 -2.20
C MET A 122 -25.25 -4.23 -2.50
N MET A 123 -25.31 -3.85 -3.78
CA MET A 123 -26.30 -2.94 -4.35
C MET A 123 -27.28 -3.77 -5.18
N ASP A 124 -28.57 -3.62 -4.88
CA ASP A 124 -29.63 -4.17 -5.71
C ASP A 124 -29.86 -3.22 -6.90
N TYR A 125 -29.84 -3.76 -8.12
CA TYR A 125 -30.12 -3.02 -9.34
C TYR A 125 -31.05 -3.86 -10.22
N GLU A 126 -32.30 -3.40 -10.37
CA GLU A 126 -33.37 -4.17 -11.01
C GLU A 126 -33.53 -5.57 -10.37
N ASP A 127 -33.32 -6.63 -11.14
CA ASP A 127 -33.41 -8.03 -10.71
C ASP A 127 -32.04 -8.68 -10.43
N VAL A 128 -30.96 -7.89 -10.43
CA VAL A 128 -29.59 -8.36 -10.19
C VAL A 128 -28.93 -7.68 -9.00
N GLN A 129 -27.92 -8.35 -8.44
CA GLN A 129 -27.08 -7.80 -7.38
C GLN A 129 -25.69 -7.44 -7.91
N VAL A 130 -25.25 -6.22 -7.66
CA VAL A 130 -23.93 -5.71 -8.02
C VAL A 130 -23.11 -5.50 -6.75
N GLN A 131 -21.92 -6.08 -6.69
CA GLN A 131 -21.02 -5.93 -5.56
C GLN A 131 -20.18 -4.66 -5.73
N LEU A 132 -20.38 -3.67 -4.86
CA LEU A 132 -19.51 -2.51 -4.76
C LEU A 132 -18.39 -2.81 -3.77
N VAL A 133 -17.15 -2.47 -4.10
CA VAL A 133 -15.99 -2.66 -3.23
C VAL A 133 -15.27 -1.34 -3.06
N GLU A 134 -15.32 -0.76 -1.86
CA GLU A 134 -14.52 0.42 -1.53
C GLU A 134 -13.06 0.01 -1.37
N ILE A 135 -12.20 0.52 -2.25
CA ILE A 135 -10.76 0.35 -2.13
C ILE A 135 -10.21 1.41 -1.17
N PRO A 136 -9.27 1.04 -0.26
CA PRO A 136 -8.56 2.03 0.55
C PRO A 136 -8.00 3.16 -0.31
N SER A 137 -8.15 4.39 0.18
CA SER A 137 -7.86 5.59 -0.61
C SER A 137 -6.43 5.57 -1.15
N ILE A 138 -6.29 5.85 -2.44
CA ILE A 138 -4.99 6.01 -3.10
C ILE A 138 -4.45 7.39 -2.74
N VAL A 139 -3.17 7.45 -2.38
CA VAL A 139 -2.40 8.69 -2.25
C VAL A 139 -1.27 8.71 -3.27
N GLU A 140 -0.70 9.88 -3.55
CA GLU A 140 0.41 9.98 -4.49
C GLU A 140 1.62 9.14 -4.03
N GLY A 141 2.12 8.28 -4.93
CA GLY A 141 3.17 7.30 -4.67
C GLY A 141 2.69 5.98 -4.05
N SER A 142 1.39 5.67 -4.11
CA SER A 142 0.85 4.39 -3.63
C SER A 142 1.36 3.20 -4.44
N SER A 143 1.50 3.38 -5.76
CA SER A 143 2.12 2.42 -6.69
C SER A 143 3.55 2.04 -6.28
N TRP A 144 4.30 3.00 -5.72
CA TRP A 144 5.71 2.85 -5.32
C TRP A 144 5.92 2.44 -3.85
N GLY A 145 4.86 2.13 -3.10
CA GLY A 145 5.00 1.65 -1.72
C GLY A 145 4.79 2.69 -0.63
N ARG A 146 4.36 3.94 -0.92
CA ARG A 146 3.94 4.87 0.15
C ARG A 146 2.57 4.45 0.69
N GLY A 147 2.39 4.48 2.02
CA GLY A 147 1.15 4.07 2.67
C GLY A 147 1.01 2.55 2.78
N LEU A 148 -0.08 1.97 2.26
CA LEU A 148 -0.35 0.51 2.26
C LEU A 148 0.35 -0.23 1.10
N GLY A 149 1.14 0.48 0.30
CA GLY A 149 1.78 -0.02 -0.91
C GLY A 149 0.82 -0.39 -2.04
N ALA A 150 1.25 -1.23 -2.99
CA ALA A 150 0.44 -1.62 -4.16
C ALA A 150 -0.74 -2.57 -3.83
N GLN A 151 -0.93 -2.94 -2.57
CA GLN A 151 -1.93 -3.92 -2.14
C GLN A 151 -3.38 -3.47 -2.38
N PRO A 152 -3.81 -2.22 -2.11
CA PRO A 152 -5.15 -1.74 -2.45
C PRO A 152 -5.44 -1.79 -3.96
N LEU A 153 -4.43 -1.50 -4.79
CA LEU A 153 -4.55 -1.54 -6.25
C LEU A 153 -4.71 -2.97 -6.79
N SER A 154 -4.26 -3.99 -6.03
CA SER A 154 -4.50 -5.38 -6.40
C SER A 154 -5.98 -5.76 -6.41
N ALA A 155 -6.77 -5.20 -5.49
CA ALA A 155 -8.21 -5.42 -5.43
C ALA A 155 -8.92 -4.78 -6.63
N ALA A 156 -8.50 -3.57 -7.02
CA ALA A 156 -9.02 -2.89 -8.20
C ALA A 156 -8.77 -3.68 -9.50
N ARG A 157 -7.64 -4.38 -9.61
CA ARG A 157 -7.33 -5.25 -10.77
C ARG A 157 -8.26 -6.45 -10.92
N ASN A 158 -8.86 -6.92 -9.83
CA ASN A 158 -9.75 -8.07 -9.86
C ASN A 158 -11.18 -7.70 -10.25
N ALA A 159 -11.59 -6.44 -10.06
CA ALA A 159 -12.95 -5.98 -10.34
C ALA A 159 -13.29 -5.98 -11.84
N ASP A 160 -14.57 -6.13 -12.16
CA ASP A 160 -15.07 -6.07 -13.54
C ASP A 160 -15.11 -4.62 -14.05
N VAL A 161 -15.38 -3.67 -13.14
CA VAL A 161 -15.42 -2.23 -13.41
C VAL A 161 -14.66 -1.48 -12.32
N ILE A 162 -13.94 -0.42 -12.71
CA ILE A 162 -13.37 0.55 -11.78
C ILE A 162 -14.15 1.85 -11.91
N ALA A 163 -14.74 2.30 -10.81
CA ALA A 163 -15.44 3.58 -10.72
C ALA A 163 -14.55 4.60 -9.99
N LEU A 164 -14.11 5.63 -10.72
CA LEU A 164 -13.35 6.74 -10.14
C LEU A 164 -14.28 7.73 -9.45
N VAL A 165 -14.07 7.93 -8.14
CA VAL A 165 -14.86 8.83 -7.29
C VAL A 165 -14.02 10.07 -7.00
N LEU A 166 -14.45 11.20 -7.56
CA LEU A 166 -13.78 12.49 -7.47
C LEU A 166 -14.61 13.46 -6.62
N ASP A 167 -13.94 14.27 -5.81
CA ASP A 167 -14.58 15.41 -5.17
C ASP A 167 -14.62 16.59 -6.14
N ALA A 168 -15.84 16.92 -6.60
CA ALA A 168 -16.08 18.01 -7.54
C ALA A 168 -15.73 19.40 -6.99
N SER A 169 -15.64 19.57 -5.66
CA SER A 169 -15.32 20.83 -5.02
C SER A 169 -13.82 21.13 -4.94
N SER A 170 -12.96 20.16 -5.23
CA SER A 170 -11.51 20.26 -5.00
C SER A 170 -10.68 19.78 -6.19
N HIS A 171 -10.45 20.63 -7.19
CA HIS A 171 -9.56 20.33 -8.34
C HIS A 171 -9.79 18.93 -8.96
N PRO A 172 -11.01 18.57 -9.40
CA PRO A 172 -11.35 17.21 -9.82
C PRO A 172 -10.49 16.68 -10.98
N LEU A 173 -10.03 17.55 -11.88
CA LEU A 173 -9.13 17.16 -12.97
C LEU A 173 -7.77 16.68 -12.44
N GLN A 174 -7.21 17.38 -11.45
CA GLN A 174 -5.95 16.98 -10.82
C GLN A 174 -6.11 15.65 -10.06
N GLN A 175 -7.25 15.46 -9.37
CA GLN A 175 -7.55 14.19 -8.73
C GLN A 175 -7.59 13.04 -9.74
N LEU A 176 -8.26 13.27 -10.88
CA LEU A 176 -8.35 12.30 -11.96
C LEU A 176 -6.96 11.94 -12.51
N GLU A 177 -6.12 12.93 -12.80
CA GLU A 177 -4.74 12.71 -13.28
C GLU A 177 -3.92 11.84 -12.31
N ILE A 178 -3.99 12.15 -11.01
CA ILE A 178 -3.30 11.36 -9.98
C ILE A 178 -3.82 9.91 -9.97
N LEU A 179 -5.14 9.71 -9.94
CA LEU A 179 -5.73 8.37 -9.88
C LEU A 179 -5.42 7.54 -11.13
N VAL A 180 -5.53 8.14 -12.31
CA VAL A 180 -5.20 7.48 -13.58
C VAL A 180 -3.74 7.06 -13.61
N LYS A 181 -2.83 7.96 -13.22
CA LYS A 181 -1.39 7.67 -13.16
C LYS A 181 -1.08 6.50 -12.22
N GLU A 182 -1.62 6.52 -11.00
CA GLU A 182 -1.40 5.44 -10.02
C GLU A 182 -1.93 4.09 -10.51
N LEU A 183 -3.11 4.09 -11.15
CA LEU A 183 -3.68 2.89 -11.75
C LEU A 183 -2.82 2.38 -12.92
N GLU A 184 -2.35 3.25 -13.80
CA GLU A 184 -1.47 2.87 -14.91
C GLU A 184 -0.12 2.32 -14.43
N GLU A 185 0.49 2.94 -13.42
CA GLU A 185 1.72 2.48 -12.78
C GLU A 185 1.54 1.12 -12.10
N SER A 186 0.32 0.79 -11.63
CA SER A 186 -0.01 -0.53 -11.10
C SER A 186 -0.34 -1.60 -12.15
N GLY A 187 -0.28 -1.24 -13.44
CA GLY A 187 -0.55 -2.15 -14.56
C GLY A 187 -2.03 -2.23 -14.99
N VAL A 188 -2.91 -1.39 -14.43
CA VAL A 188 -4.29 -1.25 -14.90
C VAL A 188 -4.29 -0.39 -16.17
N ARG A 189 -5.13 -0.72 -17.15
CA ARG A 189 -5.35 0.09 -18.35
C ARG A 189 -6.83 0.39 -18.47
N LEU A 190 -7.22 1.59 -18.05
CA LEU A 190 -8.62 2.02 -18.06
C LEU A 190 -9.11 2.20 -19.50
N ASN A 191 -10.30 1.66 -19.82
CA ASN A 191 -11.01 1.89 -21.08
C ASN A 191 -10.19 1.57 -22.34
N ARG A 192 -9.26 0.61 -22.29
CA ARG A 192 -8.45 0.16 -23.44
C ARG A 192 -8.69 -1.32 -23.72
N SER A 193 -8.78 -1.66 -25.01
CA SER A 193 -8.71 -3.05 -25.44
C SER A 193 -7.26 -3.54 -25.44
N PRO A 194 -7.01 -4.84 -25.23
CA PRO A 194 -5.67 -5.41 -25.41
C PRO A 194 -5.11 -5.07 -26.80
N PRO A 195 -3.83 -4.69 -26.90
CA PRO A 195 -3.21 -4.40 -28.19
C PRO A 195 -3.21 -5.67 -29.05
N LYS A 196 -3.50 -5.52 -30.35
CA LYS A 196 -3.37 -6.62 -31.31
C LYS A 196 -1.87 -6.91 -31.49
N VAL A 197 -1.38 -7.95 -30.85
CA VAL A 197 -0.02 -8.45 -31.05
C VAL A 197 -0.07 -9.47 -32.19
N THR A 198 0.52 -9.12 -33.33
CA THR A 198 0.80 -10.08 -34.40
C THR A 198 2.21 -10.61 -34.15
N ILE A 199 2.34 -11.92 -33.93
CA ILE A 199 3.63 -12.62 -33.77
C ILE A 199 4.14 -13.03 -35.15
#